data_AF-A0A835WZC2-F1
#
_entry.id   AF-A0A835WZC2-F1
#
_cell.length_a   1.000
_cell.length_b   1.000
_cell.length_c   1.000
_cell.angle_alpha   90.00
_cell.angle_beta   90.00
_cell.angle_gamma   90.00
#
_symmetry.space_group_name_H-M   'P 1'
#
loop_
_entity.id
_entity.type
_entity.pdbx_description
1 polymer ?
#
loop_
_entity_poly.entity_id
_entity_poly.type
_entity_poly.pdbx_seq_one_letter_code
_entity_poly.pdbx_strand_id
1 'polypeptide(L)' 'MNLEVEDDKKAEIEKVITSEDSPVGIDAKKTHIIIINKLVEIEKRLTELEKLH' A
#
# COMPACT_ATOMS: atom_id res chain seq x y z
N MET A 1 11.94 7.18 -8.83
CA MET A 1 11.16 6.77 -7.66
C MET A 1 11.20 5.26 -7.60
N ASN A 2 11.57 4.64 -6.47
CA ASN A 2 11.46 3.18 -6.34
C ASN A 2 10.03 2.85 -5.92
N LEU A 3 9.27 2.22 -6.82
CA LEU A 3 7.86 1.86 -6.65
C LEU A 3 7.68 0.35 -6.48
N GLU A 4 8.76 -0.39 -6.25
CA GLU A 4 8.70 -1.82 -5.97
C GLU A 4 7.96 -2.05 -4.65
N VAL A 5 7.01 -2.98 -4.69
CA VAL A 5 6.25 -3.48 -3.55
C VAL A 5 6.50 -4.98 -3.51
N GLU A 6 6.91 -5.50 -2.36
CA GLU A 6 7.13 -6.94 -2.16
C GLU A 6 5.86 -7.73 -2.43
N ASP A 7 6.00 -8.91 -3.03
CA ASP A 7 4.86 -9.72 -3.48
C ASP A 7 3.88 -10.08 -2.35
N ASP A 8 4.39 -10.33 -1.15
CA ASP A 8 3.56 -10.62 0.03
C ASP A 8 2.70 -9.42 0.44
N LYS A 9 3.29 -8.21 0.47
CA LYS A 9 2.56 -6.96 0.76
C LYS A 9 1.55 -6.63 -0.33
N LYS A 10 1.93 -6.88 -1.58
CA LYS A 10 1.04 -6.70 -2.72
C LYS A 10 -0.20 -7.57 -2.58
N ALA A 11 -0.04 -8.86 -2.24
CA ALA A 11 -1.15 -9.78 -2.02
C ALA A 11 -2.01 -9.40 -0.81
N GLU A 12 -1.40 -8.92 0.28
CA GLU A 12 -2.13 -8.43 1.46
C GLU A 12 -2.99 -7.21 1.12
N ILE A 13 -2.39 -6.20 0.48
CA ILE A 13 -3.11 -4.98 0.09
C ILE A 13 -4.19 -5.32 -0.96
N GLU A 14 -3.89 -6.20 -1.91
CA GLU A 14 -4.84 -6.65 -2.93
C GLU A 14 -6.10 -7.28 -2.31
N LYS A 15 -5.95 -8.12 -1.28
CA LYS A 15 -7.09 -8.71 -0.56
C LYS A 15 -7.96 -7.64 0.12
N VAL A 16 -7.35 -6.56 0.61
CA VAL A 16 -8.08 -5.49 1.30
C VAL A 16 -8.83 -4.58 0.31
N ILE A 17 -8.24 -4.31 -0.86
CA ILE A 17 -8.82 -3.37 -1.84
C ILE A 17 -9.73 -4.04 -2.88
N THR A 18 -9.70 -5.37 -2.98
CA THR A 18 -10.54 -6.09 -3.95
C THR A 18 -11.94 -6.28 -3.38
N SER A 19 -12.82 -5.31 -3.68
CA SER A 19 -14.27 -5.50 -3.62
C SER A 19 -14.76 -5.90 -5.01
N GLU A 20 -15.65 -6.89 -5.09
CA GLU A 20 -16.27 -7.32 -6.36
C GLU A 20 -17.05 -6.19 -7.05
N ASP A 21 -17.53 -5.20 -6.27
CA ASP A 21 -18.28 -4.04 -6.76
C ASP A 21 -17.40 -2.86 -7.20
N SER A 22 -16.06 -3.00 -7.14
CA SER A 22 -15.15 -1.91 -7.46
C SER A 22 -15.00 -1.75 -8.99
N PRO A 23 -15.37 -0.60 -9.59
CA PRO A 23 -15.23 -0.35 -11.04
C PRO A 23 -13.76 -0.17 -11.48
N VAL A 24 -12.82 -0.49 -10.60
CA VAL A 24 -11.39 -0.19 -10.71
C VAL A 24 -10.69 -1.31 -11.49
N GLY A 25 -10.22 -0.98 -12.69
CA GLY A 25 -9.45 -1.90 -13.55
C GLY A 25 -8.10 -2.32 -12.95
N ILE A 26 -7.49 -3.35 -13.55
CA ILE A 26 -6.25 -4.01 -13.07
C ILE A 26 -5.09 -3.03 -12.86
N ASP A 27 -4.91 -2.06 -13.76
CA ASP A 27 -3.82 -1.08 -13.64
C ASP A 27 -4.04 -0.09 -12.50
N ALA A 28 -5.29 0.34 -12.29
CA ALA A 28 -5.62 1.17 -11.14
C ALA A 28 -5.46 0.41 -9.82
N LYS A 29 -5.69 -0.92 -9.78
CA LYS A 29 -5.36 -1.76 -8.61
C LYS A 29 -3.87 -1.71 -8.27
N LYS A 30 -2.97 -1.86 -9.25
CA LYS A 30 -1.52 -1.74 -9.02
C LYS A 30 -1.14 -0.39 -8.44
N THR A 31 -1.72 0.69 -8.97
CA THR A 31 -1.49 2.04 -8.46
C THR A 31 -1.95 2.18 -7.01
N HIS A 32 -3.13 1.68 -6.65
CA HIS A 32 -3.60 1.69 -5.27
C HIS A 32 -2.70 0.90 -4.33
N ILE A 33 -2.20 -0.25 -4.77
CA ILE A 33 -1.24 -1.04 -3.97
C ILE A 33 0.03 -0.24 -3.68
N ILE A 34 0.59 0.44 -4.70
CA ILE A 34 1.77 1.27 -4.54
C ILE A 34 1.51 2.42 -3.55
N ILE A 35 0.37 3.11 -3.69
CA ILE A 35 -0.01 4.22 -2.81
C ILE A 35 -0.13 3.74 -1.37
N ILE A 36 -0.90 2.68 -1.13
CA ILE A 36 -1.15 2.14 0.21
C ILE A 36 0.16 1.67 0.85
N ASN A 37 1.02 0.96 0.10
CA ASN A 37 2.31 0.54 0.61
C ASN A 37 3.17 1.74 1.06
N LYS A 38 3.19 2.82 0.27
CA LYS A 38 3.95 4.03 0.63
C LYS A 38 3.36 4.77 1.83
N LEU A 39 2.03 4.78 1.99
CA LEU A 39 1.38 5.33 3.18
C LEU A 39 1.79 4.53 4.43
N VAL A 40 1.76 3.20 4.37
CA VAL A 40 2.20 2.32 5.48
C VAL A 40 3.68 2.52 5.82
N GLU A 41 4.56 2.68 4.82
CA GLU A 41 5.97 3.02 5.05
C GLU A 41 6.14 4.37 5.77
N ILE A 42 5.33 5.37 5.39
CA ILE A 42 5.35 6.70 6.01
C ILE A 42 4.87 6.62 7.46
N GLU A 43 3.75 5.94 7.72
CA GLU A 43 3.23 5.75 9.08
C GLU A 43 4.23 5.08 9.99
N LYS A 44 4.89 4.00 9.53
CA LYS A 44 5.95 3.32 10.30
C LYS A 44 7.08 4.27 10.68
N ARG A 45 7.56 5.06 9.72
CA ARG A 45 8.62 6.05 9.97
C ARG A 45 8.17 7.16 10.92
N LEU A 46 6.93 7.61 10.83
CA LEU A 46 6.36 8.60 11.76
C LEU A 46 6.28 8.03 13.18
N THR A 47 5.78 6.80 13.35
CA THR A 47 5.74 6.12 14.65
C THR A 47 7.13 5.97 15.28
N GLU A 48 8.16 5.70 14.48
CA GLU A 48 9.54 5.66 14.97
C GLU A 48 10.04 7.04 15.43
N LEU A 49 9.74 8.09 14.68
CA LEU A 49 10.10 9.47 15.04
C LEU A 49 9.37 9.96 16.30
N GLU A 50 8.11 9.57 16.46
CA GLU A 50 7.30 9.91 17.64
C GLU A 50 7.81 9.23 18.91
N LYS A 51 8.44 8.05 18.81
CA LYS A 51 9.08 7.36 19.94
C LYS A 51 10.39 8.00 20.42
N LEU A 52 10.97 8.90 19.62
CA LEU A 52 12.21 9.62 19.96
C LEU A 52 11.95 10.91 20.73
N HIS A 53 10.68 11.32 20.89
CA HIS A 53 10.23 12.45 21.71
C HIS A 53 9.53 11.95 22.98
#